data_AF-A0A2A2JC31-F1
#
_entry.id   AF-A0A2A2JC31-F1
#
_cell.length_a   1.000
_cell.length_b   1.000
_cell.length_c   1.000
_cell.angle_alpha   90.00
_cell.angle_beta   90.00
_cell.angle_gamma   90.00
#
_symmetry.space_group_name_H-M   'P 1'
#
loop_
_entity.id
_entity.type
_entity.pdbx_description
1 polymer ?
#
loop_
_entity_poly.entity_id
_entity_poly.type
_entity_poly.pdbx_seq_one_letter_code
_entity_poly.pdbx_strand_id
1 'polypeptide(L)'
;MLNSFPAELIMMSVDYLTFEEAETLAWTNKRMMNIVRRNLPQALEPKIDIKKLKFPILEGEETLFELAIHLPYGVNSGPIPFCIRKDDQRRQMADIDAQNYAAFIQYARYCAVPSNDQIEWEEYAVKTSRLVRRRADVPPLPLHLLFSRAIVHHFYFVFCDSDWFWTVINGLEQTRGSFKDKHLVCSEREVLTFEDLDQIKISPFMQKVDKFEWVLDYDDIPMVDHLFKSPQFRHTNWALSKINYGLTAVPFATSEKLTVDTGHSSLIDLIKNFMKAPVHKRKWTLKGLDNDNYGSQPWSFKEVEDEIRKSGARYECVETTYRPVTRSSGSSSGIALSKTFRIFSPELTWNIKLSRPHVRTLDDVEECTEFNLSIF
;
A
#
# COMPACT_ATOMS: atom_id res chain seq x y z
N MET A 1 11.78 -34.00 4.85
CA MET A 1 10.31 -34.19 4.98
C MET A 1 9.62 -34.22 3.62
N LEU A 2 9.76 -33.23 2.73
CA LEU A 2 9.10 -33.27 1.41
C LEU A 2 9.55 -34.43 0.49
N ASN A 3 10.81 -34.88 0.60
CA ASN A 3 11.35 -35.98 -0.20
C ASN A 3 10.73 -37.36 0.06
N SER A 4 9.97 -37.55 1.14
CA SER A 4 9.26 -38.81 1.41
C SER A 4 7.84 -38.82 0.84
N PHE A 5 7.32 -37.69 0.36
CA PHE A 5 6.01 -37.67 -0.28
C PHE A 5 6.05 -38.27 -1.70
N PRO A 6 4.94 -38.84 -2.18
CA PRO A 6 4.75 -39.19 -3.59
C PRO A 6 4.95 -37.99 -4.53
N ALA A 7 5.36 -38.24 -5.77
CA ALA A 7 5.64 -37.17 -6.72
C ALA A 7 4.39 -36.37 -7.08
N GLU A 8 3.23 -37.03 -7.03
CA GLU A 8 1.90 -36.50 -7.31
C GLU A 8 1.51 -35.44 -6.29
N LEU A 9 1.75 -35.67 -4.99
CA LEU A 9 1.46 -34.69 -3.94
C LEU A 9 2.38 -33.48 -4.01
N ILE A 10 3.65 -33.70 -4.35
CA ILE A 10 4.61 -32.60 -4.57
C ILE A 10 4.18 -31.78 -5.79
N MET A 11 3.78 -32.44 -6.88
CA MET A 11 3.30 -31.78 -8.09
C MET A 11 2.05 -30.94 -7.80
N MET A 12 1.07 -31.48 -7.09
CA MET A 12 -0.12 -30.72 -6.65
C MET A 12 0.28 -29.51 -5.79
N SER A 13 1.32 -29.64 -4.97
CA SER A 13 1.80 -28.52 -4.15
C SER A 13 2.44 -27.41 -5.00
N VAL A 14 3.15 -27.77 -6.09
CA VAL A 14 3.75 -26.80 -7.02
C VAL A 14 2.71 -25.90 -7.66
N ASP A 15 1.46 -26.33 -7.76
CA ASP A 15 0.37 -25.51 -8.31
C ASP A 15 -0.02 -24.31 -7.45
N TYR A 16 0.33 -24.34 -6.17
CA TYR A 16 0.05 -23.27 -5.22
C TYR A 16 1.26 -22.37 -4.94
N LEU A 17 2.42 -22.70 -5.50
CA LEU A 17 3.65 -21.91 -5.30
C LEU A 17 3.70 -20.75 -6.30
N THR A 18 4.18 -19.60 -5.83
CA THR A 18 4.67 -18.55 -6.71
C THR A 18 5.84 -19.07 -7.55
N PHE A 19 6.14 -18.40 -8.67
CA PHE A 19 7.27 -18.80 -9.50
C PHE A 19 8.62 -18.75 -8.78
N GLU A 20 8.79 -17.85 -7.81
CA GLU A 20 10.01 -17.74 -6.99
C GLU A 20 10.12 -18.90 -5.98
N GLU A 21 9.02 -19.29 -5.35
CA GLU A 21 8.98 -20.43 -4.44
C GLU A 21 9.19 -21.75 -5.19
N ALA A 22 8.58 -21.91 -6.37
CA ALA A 22 8.75 -23.08 -7.22
C ALA A 22 10.21 -23.23 -7.70
N GLU A 23 10.86 -22.14 -8.07
CA GLU A 23 12.29 -22.14 -8.39
C GLU A 23 13.14 -22.52 -7.18
N THR A 24 12.87 -21.93 -6.01
CA THR A 24 13.57 -22.25 -4.76
C THR A 24 13.43 -23.74 -4.44
N LEU A 25 12.22 -24.30 -4.59
CA LEU A 25 11.96 -25.72 -4.43
C LEU A 25 12.78 -26.56 -5.41
N ALA A 26 12.84 -26.17 -6.69
CA ALA A 26 13.59 -26.87 -7.72
C ALA A 26 15.07 -27.03 -7.35
N TRP A 27 15.68 -26.00 -6.76
CA TRP A 27 17.09 -26.00 -6.36
C TRP A 27 17.40 -26.78 -5.08
N THR A 28 16.39 -27.29 -4.37
CA THR A 28 16.64 -28.08 -3.15
C THR A 28 17.27 -29.44 -3.40
N ASN A 29 16.87 -30.16 -4.47
CA ASN A 29 17.48 -31.43 -4.89
C ASN A 29 17.04 -31.85 -6.30
N LYS A 30 17.72 -32.86 -6.86
CA LYS A 30 17.49 -33.37 -8.23
C LYS A 30 16.05 -33.85 -8.48
N ARG A 31 15.38 -34.43 -7.47
CA ARG A 31 13.99 -34.88 -7.60
C ARG A 31 13.05 -33.69 -7.78
N MET A 32 13.18 -32.67 -6.94
CA MET A 32 12.38 -31.44 -7.03
C MET A 32 12.64 -30.68 -8.33
N MET A 33 13.91 -30.54 -8.73
CA MET A 33 14.29 -29.96 -10.02
C MET A 33 13.57 -30.63 -11.20
N ASN A 34 13.52 -31.97 -11.21
CA ASN A 34 12.86 -32.70 -12.28
C ASN A 34 11.33 -32.54 -12.26
N ILE A 35 10.71 -32.47 -11.06
CA ILE A 35 9.27 -32.23 -10.93
C ILE A 35 8.92 -30.83 -11.43
N VAL A 36 9.63 -29.79 -10.98
CA VAL A 36 9.38 -28.41 -11.40
C VAL A 36 9.66 -28.24 -12.89
N ARG A 37 10.78 -28.75 -13.41
CA ARG A 37 11.10 -28.67 -14.84
C ARG A 37 10.04 -29.31 -15.75
N ARG A 38 9.38 -30.39 -15.30
CA ARG A 38 8.35 -31.08 -16.09
C ARG A 38 6.98 -30.39 -16.01
N ASN A 39 6.62 -29.85 -14.86
CA ASN A 39 5.26 -29.37 -14.59
C ASN A 39 5.13 -27.84 -14.62
N LEU A 40 6.19 -27.12 -14.27
CA LEU A 40 6.25 -25.66 -14.27
C LEU A 40 7.60 -25.16 -14.80
N PRO A 41 7.96 -25.48 -16.07
CA PRO A 41 9.25 -25.11 -16.65
C PRO A 41 9.49 -23.60 -16.65
N GLN A 42 8.43 -22.79 -16.74
CA GLN A 42 8.55 -21.33 -16.72
C GLN A 42 9.18 -20.83 -15.41
N ALA A 43 9.02 -21.55 -14.28
CA ALA A 43 9.66 -21.19 -13.02
C ALA A 43 11.20 -21.11 -13.11
N LEU A 44 11.79 -21.77 -14.10
CA LEU A 44 13.24 -21.86 -14.30
C LEU A 44 13.78 -20.91 -15.38
N GLU A 45 12.93 -20.12 -16.03
CA GLU A 45 13.37 -19.13 -17.02
C GLU A 45 14.08 -17.94 -16.37
N PRO A 46 14.87 -17.14 -17.09
CA PRO A 46 15.51 -15.97 -16.51
C PRO A 46 14.50 -14.98 -15.92
N LYS A 47 14.82 -14.41 -14.75
CA LYS A 47 13.97 -13.43 -14.07
C LYS A 47 14.09 -12.05 -14.70
N ILE A 48 13.04 -11.26 -14.56
CA ILE A 48 13.08 -9.82 -14.76
C ILE A 48 12.97 -9.15 -13.40
N ASP A 49 13.92 -8.26 -13.11
CA ASP A 49 13.86 -7.44 -11.92
C ASP A 49 13.12 -6.12 -12.25
N ILE A 50 12.00 -5.87 -11.58
CA ILE A 50 11.21 -4.64 -11.72
C ILE A 50 11.31 -3.90 -10.39
N LYS A 51 12.05 -2.78 -10.39
CA LYS A 51 12.22 -1.94 -9.20
C LYS A 51 10.88 -1.35 -8.75
N LYS A 52 10.10 -0.84 -9.70
CA LYS A 52 8.80 -0.26 -9.40
C LYS A 52 7.83 -0.48 -10.54
N LEU A 53 6.67 -1.04 -10.23
CA LEU A 53 5.54 -1.12 -11.13
C LEU A 53 4.46 -0.19 -10.61
N LYS A 54 4.00 0.72 -11.48
CA LYS A 54 2.85 1.57 -11.19
C LYS A 54 1.75 1.26 -12.20
N PHE A 55 0.56 1.00 -11.68
CA PHE A 55 -0.67 1.17 -12.42
C PHE A 55 -1.00 2.68 -12.44
N PRO A 56 -1.69 3.15 -13.48
CA PRO A 56 -1.80 4.56 -13.79
C PRO A 56 -2.65 5.31 -12.77
N ILE A 57 -2.43 6.63 -12.71
CA ILE A 57 -3.22 7.58 -11.91
C ILE A 57 -4.24 8.20 -12.87
N LEU A 58 -5.49 8.33 -12.45
CA LEU A 58 -6.48 9.09 -13.20
C LEU A 58 -6.10 10.58 -13.21
N GLU A 59 -5.63 11.09 -14.35
CA GLU A 59 -5.59 12.53 -14.61
C GLU A 59 -6.75 12.89 -15.56
N GLY A 60 -7.88 13.33 -15.00
CA GLY A 60 -9.05 13.80 -15.77
C GLY A 60 -10.22 12.81 -15.89
N GLU A 61 -11.00 12.93 -16.96
CA GLU A 61 -12.13 12.04 -17.31
C GLU A 61 -11.68 10.79 -18.09
N GLU A 62 -10.46 10.78 -18.63
CA GLU A 62 -9.94 9.65 -19.41
C GLU A 62 -9.09 8.73 -18.53
N THR A 63 -9.47 7.46 -18.49
CA THR A 63 -8.67 6.43 -17.83
C THR A 63 -7.64 5.88 -18.81
N LEU A 64 -6.38 6.27 -18.64
CA LEU A 64 -5.28 5.67 -19.39
C LEU A 64 -4.86 4.38 -18.70
N PHE A 65 -5.08 3.22 -19.34
CA PHE A 65 -4.79 1.89 -18.78
C PHE A 65 -3.37 1.40 -19.12
N GLU A 66 -2.38 2.13 -18.63
CA GLU A 66 -0.97 1.93 -18.99
C GLU A 66 -0.11 1.67 -17.74
N LEU A 67 0.81 0.72 -17.85
CA LEU A 67 1.80 0.42 -16.82
C LEU A 67 3.01 1.34 -16.96
N ALA A 68 3.50 1.88 -15.85
CA ALA A 68 4.84 2.45 -15.79
C ALA A 68 5.79 1.49 -15.08
N ILE A 69 6.76 0.95 -15.82
CA ILE A 69 7.75 -0.02 -15.34
C ILE A 69 9.09 0.67 -15.16
N HIS A 70 9.58 0.70 -13.93
CA HIS A 70 10.94 1.16 -13.62
C HIS A 70 11.84 -0.05 -13.51
N LEU A 71 12.77 -0.14 -14.45
CA LEU A 71 13.79 -1.18 -14.53
C LEU A 71 15.02 -0.79 -13.68
N PRO A 72 16.00 -1.69 -13.53
CA PRO A 72 17.27 -1.36 -12.88
C PRO A 72 17.93 -0.11 -13.46
N TYR A 73 18.78 0.55 -12.66
CA TYR A 73 19.44 1.82 -13.01
C TYR A 73 18.54 3.02 -13.32
N GLY A 74 17.23 2.92 -13.00
CA GLY A 74 16.31 4.06 -13.07
C GLY A 74 15.69 4.28 -14.45
N VAL A 75 15.86 3.33 -15.38
CA VAL A 75 15.23 3.39 -16.70
C VAL A 75 13.72 3.26 -16.55
N ASN A 76 12.98 4.26 -17.03
CA ASN A 76 11.53 4.24 -17.10
C ASN A 76 11.11 3.71 -18.48
N SER A 77 10.16 2.78 -18.51
CA SER A 77 9.65 2.23 -19.77
C SER A 77 8.81 3.21 -20.59
N GLY A 78 8.39 4.32 -19.99
CA GLY A 78 7.23 5.06 -20.46
C GLY A 78 5.94 4.30 -20.13
N PRO A 79 4.77 4.88 -20.44
CA PRO A 79 3.51 4.16 -20.36
C PRO A 79 3.52 2.95 -21.30
N ILE A 80 3.04 1.81 -20.81
CA ILE A 80 2.85 0.62 -21.62
C ILE A 80 1.41 0.13 -21.49
N PRO A 81 0.61 0.12 -22.57
CA PRO A 81 -0.69 -0.52 -22.55
C PRO A 81 -0.57 -1.98 -22.12
N PHE A 82 -1.52 -2.47 -21.33
CA PHE A 82 -1.51 -3.87 -20.88
C PHE A 82 -2.85 -4.55 -21.12
N CYS A 83 -2.84 -5.88 -21.07
CA CYS A 83 -4.06 -6.66 -21.21
C CYS A 83 -4.16 -7.81 -20.19
N ILE A 84 -5.39 -8.05 -19.74
CA ILE A 84 -5.80 -9.20 -18.93
C ILE A 84 -6.70 -10.04 -19.83
N ARG A 85 -6.15 -11.12 -20.37
CA ARG A 85 -6.90 -12.03 -21.26
C ARG A 85 -7.58 -13.13 -20.46
N LYS A 86 -8.82 -13.44 -20.85
CA LYS A 86 -9.53 -14.68 -20.46
C LYS A 86 -8.93 -15.89 -21.18
N ASP A 87 -9.21 -17.10 -20.70
CA ASP A 87 -8.52 -18.33 -21.14
C ASP A 87 -8.70 -18.65 -22.64
N ASP A 88 -9.86 -18.36 -23.21
CA ASP A 88 -10.15 -18.51 -24.63
C ASP A 88 -9.29 -17.55 -25.47
N GLN A 89 -9.20 -16.28 -25.06
CA GLN A 89 -8.39 -15.27 -25.71
C GLN A 89 -6.89 -15.54 -25.55
N ARG A 90 -6.45 -16.09 -24.41
CA ARG A 90 -5.05 -16.51 -24.21
C ARG A 90 -4.61 -17.50 -25.28
N ARG A 91 -5.47 -18.46 -25.65
CA ARG A 91 -5.16 -19.43 -26.70
C ARG A 91 -5.12 -18.79 -28.09
N GLN A 92 -6.07 -17.91 -28.38
CA GLN A 92 -6.14 -17.24 -29.69
C GLN A 92 -4.97 -16.29 -29.93
N MET A 93 -4.48 -15.63 -28.88
CA MET A 93 -3.43 -14.62 -28.96
C MET A 93 -2.05 -15.13 -28.55
N ALA A 94 -1.90 -16.43 -28.28
CA ALA A 94 -0.69 -17.02 -27.70
C ALA A 94 0.59 -16.66 -28.46
N ASP A 95 0.57 -16.78 -29.79
CA ASP A 95 1.75 -16.51 -30.62
C ASP A 95 2.13 -15.03 -30.61
N ILE A 96 1.14 -14.14 -30.67
CA ILE A 96 1.34 -12.68 -30.64
C ILE A 96 1.86 -12.25 -29.27
N ASP A 97 1.25 -12.76 -28.20
CA ASP A 97 1.63 -12.47 -26.82
C ASP A 97 3.05 -12.98 -26.53
N ALA A 98 3.41 -14.18 -27.01
CA ALA A 98 4.75 -14.74 -26.86
C ALA A 98 5.81 -13.91 -27.60
N GLN A 99 5.53 -13.48 -28.84
CA GLN A 99 6.45 -12.61 -29.59
C GLN A 99 6.62 -11.24 -28.92
N ASN A 100 5.52 -10.63 -28.49
CA ASN A 100 5.53 -9.36 -27.78
C ASN A 100 6.34 -9.47 -26.48
N TYR A 101 6.05 -10.49 -25.66
CA TYR A 101 6.73 -10.71 -24.41
C TYR A 101 8.22 -11.00 -24.61
N ALA A 102 8.60 -11.82 -25.59
CA ALA A 102 10.00 -12.09 -25.90
C ALA A 102 10.77 -10.81 -26.27
N ALA A 103 10.17 -9.90 -27.05
CA ALA A 103 10.75 -8.60 -27.34
C ALA A 103 10.88 -7.73 -26.08
N PHE A 104 9.90 -7.79 -25.17
CA PHE A 104 9.97 -7.09 -23.89
C PHE A 104 11.07 -7.63 -22.97
N ILE A 105 11.32 -8.95 -22.95
CA ILE A 105 12.47 -9.53 -22.23
C ILE A 105 13.79 -8.94 -22.75
N GLN A 106 13.93 -8.83 -24.07
CA GLN A 106 15.13 -8.26 -24.69
C GLN A 106 15.30 -6.79 -24.33
N TYR A 107 14.20 -6.03 -24.31
CA TYR A 107 14.18 -4.66 -23.83
C TYR A 107 14.62 -4.54 -22.37
N ALA A 108 14.04 -5.34 -21.46
CA ALA A 108 14.42 -5.31 -20.05
C ALA A 108 15.91 -5.63 -19.83
N ARG A 109 16.46 -6.58 -20.60
CA ARG A 109 17.90 -6.89 -20.58
C ARG A 109 18.75 -5.76 -21.16
N TYR A 110 18.29 -5.11 -22.23
CA TYR A 110 18.96 -3.95 -22.81
C TYR A 110 19.06 -2.81 -21.80
N CYS A 111 17.98 -2.50 -21.08
CA CYS A 111 17.96 -1.46 -20.05
C CYS A 111 18.75 -1.82 -18.79
N ALA A 112 18.99 -3.11 -18.53
CA ALA A 112 19.83 -3.56 -17.43
C ALA A 112 21.34 -3.34 -17.67
N VAL A 113 21.74 -2.85 -18.84
CA VAL A 113 23.14 -2.53 -19.15
C VAL A 113 23.34 -1.01 -19.07
N PRO A 114 24.14 -0.49 -18.11
CA PRO A 114 24.27 0.95 -17.87
C PRO A 114 24.83 1.78 -19.04
N SER A 115 25.55 1.15 -19.97
CA SER A 115 26.14 1.81 -21.15
C SER A 115 25.17 2.00 -22.30
N ASN A 116 23.97 1.43 -22.22
CA ASN A 116 22.96 1.54 -23.27
C ASN A 116 22.16 2.82 -23.13
N ASP A 117 21.64 3.31 -24.25
CA ASP A 117 20.76 4.47 -24.26
C ASP A 117 19.46 4.18 -23.51
N GLN A 118 18.99 5.16 -22.74
CA GLN A 118 17.68 5.05 -22.10
C GLN A 118 16.61 5.37 -23.13
N ILE A 119 15.91 4.34 -23.59
CA ILE A 119 14.79 4.47 -24.52
C ILE A 119 13.52 3.84 -23.94
N GLU A 120 12.38 4.40 -24.30
CA GLU A 120 11.07 3.88 -23.92
C GLU A 120 10.75 2.57 -24.65
N TRP A 121 9.83 1.79 -24.10
CA TRP A 121 9.45 0.49 -24.64
C TRP A 121 8.94 0.58 -26.08
N GLU A 122 8.05 1.52 -26.38
CA GLU A 122 7.49 1.67 -27.73
C GLU A 122 8.58 2.01 -28.77
N GLU A 123 9.55 2.83 -28.36
CA GLU A 123 10.68 3.18 -29.22
C GLU A 123 11.58 1.97 -29.48
N TYR A 124 11.88 1.18 -28.44
CA TYR A 124 12.62 -0.06 -28.59
C TYR A 124 11.88 -1.06 -29.49
N ALA A 125 10.56 -1.19 -29.29
CA ALA A 125 9.70 -2.12 -30.03
C ALA A 125 9.71 -1.83 -31.54
N VAL A 126 9.74 -0.55 -31.92
CA VAL A 126 9.76 -0.14 -33.33
C VAL A 126 11.18 -0.15 -33.92
N LYS A 127 12.13 0.51 -33.25
CA LYS A 127 13.45 0.80 -33.84
C LYS A 127 14.42 -0.36 -33.70
N THR A 128 14.39 -1.06 -32.56
CA THR A 128 15.40 -2.05 -32.19
C THR A 128 14.90 -3.47 -32.42
N SER A 129 13.78 -3.85 -31.81
CA SER A 129 13.25 -5.22 -31.97
C SER A 129 12.49 -5.41 -33.30
N ARG A 130 12.05 -4.31 -33.92
CA ARG A 130 11.23 -4.31 -35.15
C ARG A 130 9.98 -5.17 -35.01
N LEU A 131 9.41 -5.23 -33.79
CA LEU A 131 8.18 -5.95 -33.50
C LEU A 131 7.03 -5.41 -34.36
N VAL A 132 6.97 -4.08 -34.51
CA VAL A 132 5.96 -3.38 -35.31
C VAL A 132 6.56 -2.20 -36.07
N ARG A 133 5.81 -1.67 -37.05
CA ARG A 133 6.28 -0.57 -37.91
C ARG A 133 6.02 0.81 -37.32
N ARG A 134 4.99 0.97 -36.49
CA ARG A 134 4.58 2.25 -35.89
C ARG A 134 4.34 2.06 -34.40
N ARG A 135 4.55 3.13 -33.62
CA ARG A 135 4.32 3.11 -32.16
C ARG A 135 2.88 2.76 -31.81
N ALA A 136 1.91 3.30 -32.55
CA ALA A 136 0.49 3.01 -32.37
C ALA A 136 0.08 1.54 -32.57
N ASP A 137 0.94 0.74 -33.22
CA ASP A 137 0.69 -0.67 -33.48
C ASP A 137 1.29 -1.58 -32.40
N VAL A 138 2.02 -1.02 -31.41
CA VAL A 138 2.68 -1.81 -30.35
C VAL A 138 1.61 -2.55 -29.54
N PRO A 139 1.63 -3.90 -29.51
CA PRO A 139 0.59 -4.65 -28.80
C PRO A 139 0.73 -4.48 -27.28
N PRO A 140 -0.40 -4.49 -26.54
CA PRO A 140 -0.37 -4.36 -25.09
C PRO A 140 0.37 -5.53 -24.45
N LEU A 141 1.07 -5.27 -23.34
CA LEU A 141 1.77 -6.31 -22.59
C LEU A 141 0.79 -7.26 -21.91
N PRO A 142 0.90 -8.58 -22.14
CA PRO A 142 0.08 -9.57 -21.46
C PRO A 142 0.54 -9.73 -20.00
N LEU A 143 -0.28 -9.31 -19.04
CA LEU A 143 0.08 -9.36 -17.60
C LEU A 143 0.44 -10.78 -17.14
N HIS A 144 -0.28 -11.78 -17.62
CA HIS A 144 -0.05 -13.19 -17.26
C HIS A 144 1.35 -13.68 -17.63
N LEU A 145 1.95 -13.16 -18.72
CA LEU A 145 3.35 -13.46 -19.06
C LEU A 145 4.31 -12.56 -18.31
N LEU A 146 4.01 -11.25 -18.18
CA LEU A 146 4.87 -10.30 -17.47
C LEU A 146 5.23 -10.80 -16.06
N PHE A 147 4.21 -11.14 -15.27
CA PHE A 147 4.39 -11.55 -13.89
C PHE A 147 4.85 -12.99 -13.72
N SER A 148 4.89 -13.79 -14.78
CA SER A 148 5.41 -15.15 -14.69
C SER A 148 6.88 -15.18 -14.25
N ARG A 149 7.67 -14.17 -14.65
CA ARG A 149 9.09 -14.05 -14.31
C ARG A 149 9.48 -12.74 -13.64
N ALA A 150 8.54 -11.82 -13.44
CA ALA A 150 8.84 -10.56 -12.78
C ALA A 150 8.95 -10.74 -11.26
N ILE A 151 10.04 -10.24 -10.69
CA ILE A 151 10.11 -9.89 -9.27
C ILE A 151 9.84 -8.39 -9.19
N VAL A 152 8.67 -8.04 -8.66
CA VAL A 152 8.29 -6.64 -8.45
C VAL A 152 8.64 -6.24 -7.04
N HIS A 153 9.62 -5.35 -6.88
CA HIS A 153 10.03 -4.85 -5.56
C HIS A 153 8.99 -3.92 -4.99
N HIS A 154 8.57 -2.91 -5.75
CA HIS A 154 7.54 -1.97 -5.32
C HIS A 154 6.36 -1.99 -6.28
N PHE A 155 5.24 -2.58 -5.85
CA PHE A 155 3.98 -2.56 -6.55
C PHE A 155 3.12 -1.40 -6.06
N TYR A 156 2.68 -0.55 -6.98
CA TYR A 156 1.85 0.61 -6.66
C TYR A 156 0.61 0.58 -7.54
N PHE A 157 -0.55 0.48 -6.91
CA PHE A 157 -1.83 0.47 -7.60
C PHE A 157 -2.77 1.51 -6.99
N VAL A 158 -3.13 2.50 -7.81
CA VAL A 158 -4.20 3.44 -7.50
C VAL A 158 -5.46 2.93 -8.16
N PHE A 159 -6.52 2.75 -7.40
CA PHE A 159 -7.81 2.32 -7.93
C PHE A 159 -8.88 3.40 -7.77
N CYS A 160 -9.82 3.36 -8.72
CA CYS A 160 -10.78 4.40 -9.00
C CYS A 160 -12.16 3.89 -9.42
N ASP A 161 -12.25 2.59 -9.70
CA ASP A 161 -13.48 1.87 -10.03
C ASP A 161 -13.38 0.44 -9.44
N SER A 162 -14.39 -0.02 -8.70
CA SER A 162 -14.38 -1.30 -7.99
C SER A 162 -14.34 -2.48 -8.96
N ASP A 163 -15.11 -2.42 -10.05
CA ASP A 163 -15.09 -3.46 -11.08
C ASP A 163 -13.70 -3.58 -11.71
N TRP A 164 -13.05 -2.44 -11.94
CA TRP A 164 -11.70 -2.40 -12.49
C TRP A 164 -10.63 -2.85 -11.50
N PHE A 165 -10.76 -2.44 -10.24
CA PHE A 165 -9.94 -2.92 -9.14
C PHE A 165 -9.94 -4.44 -9.12
N TRP A 166 -11.13 -5.05 -9.05
CA TRP A 166 -11.25 -6.50 -9.02
C TRP A 166 -10.81 -7.18 -10.30
N THR A 167 -11.03 -6.56 -11.47
CA THR A 167 -10.53 -7.09 -12.74
C THR A 167 -9.01 -7.23 -12.71
N VAL A 168 -8.29 -6.21 -12.21
CA VAL A 168 -6.83 -6.24 -12.07
C VAL A 168 -6.41 -7.24 -10.99
N ILE A 169 -6.96 -7.15 -9.79
CA ILE A 169 -6.58 -8.05 -8.68
C ILE A 169 -6.79 -9.52 -9.07
N ASN A 170 -7.96 -9.87 -9.62
CA ASN A 170 -8.24 -11.23 -10.09
C ASN A 170 -7.30 -11.65 -11.23
N GLY A 171 -6.94 -10.71 -12.11
CA GLY A 171 -5.93 -10.93 -13.14
C GLY A 171 -4.56 -11.24 -12.55
N LEU A 172 -4.12 -10.48 -11.55
CA LEU A 172 -2.84 -10.63 -10.86
C LEU A 172 -2.74 -11.95 -10.09
N GLU A 173 -3.81 -12.34 -9.41
CA GLU A 173 -3.89 -13.61 -8.66
C GLU A 173 -3.62 -14.83 -9.52
N GLN A 174 -3.98 -14.76 -10.81
CA GLN A 174 -3.75 -15.84 -11.76
C GLN A 174 -2.30 -15.94 -12.24
N THR A 175 -1.46 -14.92 -11.99
CA THR A 175 -0.14 -14.80 -12.62
C THR A 175 1.01 -15.48 -11.86
N ARG A 176 0.76 -16.04 -10.66
CA ARG A 176 1.78 -16.61 -9.75
C ARG A 176 3.00 -15.69 -9.52
N GLY A 177 2.81 -14.38 -9.72
CA GLY A 177 3.85 -13.37 -9.65
C GLY A 177 4.35 -13.12 -8.23
N SER A 178 5.58 -12.63 -8.11
CA SER A 178 6.19 -12.26 -6.83
C SER A 178 6.19 -10.75 -6.64
N PHE A 179 5.52 -10.30 -5.57
CA PHE A 179 5.44 -8.90 -5.16
C PHE A 179 6.06 -8.77 -3.77
N LYS A 180 7.11 -7.96 -3.63
CA LYS A 180 7.78 -7.76 -2.34
C LYS A 180 7.04 -6.76 -1.47
N ASP A 181 6.85 -5.54 -1.99
CA ASP A 181 6.12 -4.47 -1.31
C ASP A 181 4.87 -4.08 -2.10
N LYS A 182 3.69 -4.27 -1.52
CA LYS A 182 2.40 -3.89 -2.10
C LYS A 182 1.90 -2.59 -1.49
N HIS A 183 1.75 -1.57 -2.33
CA HIS A 183 1.14 -0.30 -1.98
C HIS A 183 -0.14 -0.11 -2.80
N LEU A 184 -1.28 -0.14 -2.11
CA LEU A 184 -2.60 0.09 -2.67
C LEU A 184 -3.10 1.46 -2.25
N VAL A 185 -3.69 2.21 -3.19
CA VAL A 185 -4.24 3.54 -2.95
C VAL A 185 -5.68 3.59 -3.43
N CYS A 186 -6.60 3.83 -2.51
CA CYS A 186 -7.99 4.12 -2.81
C CYS A 186 -8.13 5.63 -3.04
N SER A 187 -8.51 6.01 -4.26
CA SER A 187 -8.75 7.41 -4.61
C SER A 187 -10.12 7.90 -4.15
N GLU A 188 -10.31 9.22 -4.20
CA GLU A 188 -11.44 9.98 -3.62
C GLU A 188 -12.84 9.60 -4.14
N ARG A 189 -12.93 8.81 -5.22
CA ARG A 189 -14.18 8.58 -5.96
C ARG A 189 -14.99 7.36 -5.52
N GLU A 190 -14.46 6.51 -4.63
CA GLU A 190 -15.07 5.20 -4.38
C GLU A 190 -15.33 4.85 -2.92
N VAL A 191 -16.48 4.23 -2.74
CA VAL A 191 -16.92 3.61 -1.50
C VAL A 191 -16.94 2.10 -1.72
N LEU A 192 -16.11 1.35 -0.99
CA LEU A 192 -16.13 -0.11 -1.01
C LEU A 192 -17.49 -0.63 -0.52
N THR A 193 -18.03 -1.63 -1.22
CA THR A 193 -19.26 -2.32 -0.83
C THR A 193 -19.01 -3.40 0.22
N PHE A 194 -20.08 -3.93 0.82
CA PHE A 194 -19.97 -5.11 1.69
C PHE A 194 -19.42 -6.33 0.93
N GLU A 195 -19.82 -6.51 -0.34
CA GLU A 195 -19.29 -7.57 -1.20
C GLU A 195 -17.78 -7.43 -1.40
N ASP A 196 -17.27 -6.21 -1.58
CA ASP A 196 -15.85 -5.95 -1.73
C ASP A 196 -15.07 -6.37 -0.48
N LEU A 197 -15.59 -6.10 0.72
CA LEU A 197 -14.94 -6.51 1.95
C LEU A 197 -14.80 -8.03 2.08
N ASP A 198 -15.83 -8.77 1.66
CA ASP A 198 -15.78 -10.22 1.67
C ASP A 198 -14.79 -10.76 0.64
N GLN A 199 -14.70 -10.14 -0.54
CA GLN A 199 -13.66 -10.44 -1.53
C GLN A 199 -12.25 -10.16 -1.00
N ILE A 200 -12.02 -9.03 -0.32
CA ILE A 200 -10.71 -8.71 0.28
C ILE A 200 -10.30 -9.79 1.31
N LYS A 201 -11.24 -10.33 2.09
CA LYS A 201 -10.95 -11.38 3.07
C LYS A 201 -10.44 -12.67 2.45
N ILE A 202 -10.98 -13.05 1.30
CA ILE A 202 -10.66 -14.32 0.65
C ILE A 202 -9.55 -14.20 -0.39
N SER A 203 -9.27 -12.99 -0.89
CA SER A 203 -8.25 -12.72 -1.91
C SER A 203 -6.84 -13.08 -1.41
N PRO A 204 -6.13 -14.02 -2.07
CA PRO A 204 -4.73 -14.28 -1.80
C PRO A 204 -3.82 -13.07 -2.06
N PHE A 205 -4.15 -12.22 -3.04
CA PHE A 205 -3.35 -11.04 -3.32
C PHE A 205 -3.45 -10.00 -2.19
N MET A 206 -4.61 -9.88 -1.55
CA MET A 206 -4.83 -8.99 -0.41
C MET A 206 -4.19 -9.52 0.89
N GLN A 207 -3.67 -10.74 0.90
CA GLN A 207 -2.83 -11.21 2.00
C GLN A 207 -1.48 -10.49 1.96
N LYS A 208 -1.12 -9.85 3.09
CA LYS A 208 0.11 -9.07 3.28
C LYS A 208 0.23 -7.88 2.32
N VAL A 209 -0.67 -6.92 2.47
CA VAL A 209 -0.49 -5.58 1.88
C VAL A 209 0.41 -4.75 2.81
N ASP A 210 1.50 -4.19 2.30
CA ASP A 210 2.48 -3.46 3.12
C ASP A 210 2.02 -2.04 3.44
N LYS A 211 1.39 -1.36 2.47
CA LYS A 211 0.80 -0.04 2.66
C LYS A 211 -0.56 0.04 1.98
N PHE A 212 -1.54 0.52 2.73
CA PHE A 212 -2.87 0.83 2.21
C PHE A 212 -3.15 2.30 2.47
N GLU A 213 -3.29 3.07 1.39
CA GLU A 213 -3.57 4.50 1.42
C GLU A 213 -5.02 4.76 1.01
N TRP A 214 -5.70 5.65 1.72
CA TRP A 214 -7.07 6.00 1.41
C TRP A 214 -7.24 7.51 1.51
N VAL A 215 -7.61 8.12 0.40
CA VAL A 215 -7.97 9.54 0.32
C VAL A 215 -9.49 9.63 0.32
N LEU A 216 -10.07 10.25 1.34
CA LEU A 216 -11.50 10.20 1.64
C LEU A 216 -12.10 11.60 1.53
N ASP A 217 -12.85 11.95 0.49
CA ASP A 217 -13.38 13.33 0.34
C ASP A 217 -14.85 13.48 0.77
N TYR A 218 -15.45 12.43 1.36
CA TYR A 218 -16.88 12.38 1.68
C TYR A 218 -17.16 11.97 3.14
N ASP A 219 -18.24 12.55 3.70
CA ASP A 219 -18.68 12.36 5.09
C ASP A 219 -19.22 10.96 5.40
N ASP A 220 -19.61 10.20 4.37
CA ASP A 220 -20.11 8.84 4.48
C ASP A 220 -19.04 7.85 4.05
N ILE A 221 -18.29 7.33 5.03
CA ILE A 221 -17.41 6.18 4.81
C ILE A 221 -18.06 4.98 5.49
N PRO A 222 -18.92 4.23 4.78
CA PRO A 222 -19.39 2.99 5.32
C PRO A 222 -18.17 2.08 5.53
N MET A 223 -18.07 1.51 6.74
CA MET A 223 -17.28 0.30 7.04
C MET A 223 -15.77 0.42 7.30
N VAL A 224 -15.23 1.62 7.56
CA VAL A 224 -13.83 1.80 8.03
C VAL A 224 -13.53 0.92 9.25
N ASP A 225 -14.49 0.84 10.17
CA ASP A 225 -14.40 0.05 11.39
C ASP A 225 -14.32 -1.47 11.12
N HIS A 226 -14.95 -1.97 10.05
CA HIS A 226 -14.85 -3.37 9.62
C HIS A 226 -13.48 -3.67 9.02
N LEU A 227 -12.95 -2.78 8.16
CA LEU A 227 -11.63 -2.94 7.55
C LEU A 227 -10.51 -2.89 8.60
N PHE A 228 -10.60 -1.94 9.52
CA PHE A 228 -9.69 -1.82 10.65
C PHE A 228 -9.66 -3.06 11.52
N LYS A 229 -10.79 -3.76 11.71
CA LYS A 229 -10.83 -5.00 12.49
C LYS A 229 -10.40 -6.24 11.70
N SER A 230 -10.14 -6.11 10.40
CA SER A 230 -9.81 -7.26 9.57
C SER A 230 -8.41 -7.84 9.87
N PRO A 231 -8.27 -9.15 10.09
CA PRO A 231 -6.98 -9.77 10.39
C PRO A 231 -5.94 -9.65 9.27
N GLN A 232 -6.34 -9.60 7.99
CA GLN A 232 -5.39 -9.54 6.86
C GLN A 232 -4.52 -8.28 6.86
N PHE A 233 -5.01 -7.19 7.48
CA PHE A 233 -4.32 -5.91 7.52
C PHE A 233 -3.49 -5.69 8.79
N ARG A 234 -3.29 -6.75 9.60
CA ARG A 234 -2.56 -6.66 10.87
C ARG A 234 -1.16 -6.08 10.72
N HIS A 235 -0.48 -6.38 9.62
CA HIS A 235 0.88 -5.92 9.33
C HIS A 235 0.92 -4.77 8.31
N THR A 236 -0.24 -4.22 7.97
CA THR A 236 -0.36 -3.17 6.96
C THR A 236 -0.14 -1.80 7.58
N ASN A 237 0.63 -0.96 6.89
CA ASN A 237 0.74 0.46 7.21
C ASN A 237 -0.42 1.21 6.58
N TRP A 238 -1.33 1.72 7.40
CA TRP A 238 -2.43 2.55 6.91
C TRP A 238 -2.01 4.00 6.78
N ALA A 239 -2.42 4.64 5.70
CA ALA A 239 -2.34 6.09 5.50
C ALA A 239 -3.72 6.59 5.10
N LEU A 240 -4.29 7.48 5.89
CA LEU A 240 -5.63 8.03 5.69
C LEU A 240 -5.52 9.54 5.58
N SER A 241 -6.30 10.13 4.70
CA SER A 241 -6.37 11.59 4.59
C SER A 241 -7.82 12.01 4.36
N LYS A 242 -8.14 13.21 4.84
CA LYS A 242 -9.45 13.86 4.74
C LYS A 242 -10.60 13.09 5.44
N ILE A 243 -10.30 12.35 6.50
CA ILE A 243 -11.27 11.48 7.17
C ILE A 243 -12.15 12.25 8.17
N ASN A 244 -13.47 12.22 7.97
CA ASN A 244 -14.44 12.92 8.84
C ASN A 244 -15.27 11.99 9.73
N TYR A 245 -15.18 10.67 9.51
CA TYR A 245 -15.94 9.65 10.24
C TYR A 245 -15.07 8.46 10.63
N GLY A 246 -15.46 7.72 11.68
CA GLY A 246 -14.84 6.43 12.03
C GLY A 246 -13.47 6.51 12.73
N LEU A 247 -12.90 7.71 12.91
CA LEU A 247 -11.64 7.90 13.64
C LEU A 247 -11.70 7.40 15.09
N THR A 248 -12.87 7.42 15.72
CA THR A 248 -13.10 6.85 17.05
C THR A 248 -12.85 5.34 17.12
N ALA A 249 -12.86 4.63 15.99
CA ALA A 249 -12.55 3.22 15.88
C ALA A 249 -11.04 2.93 15.67
N VAL A 250 -10.21 3.94 15.36
CA VAL A 250 -8.75 3.79 15.16
C VAL A 250 -8.06 3.06 16.30
N PRO A 251 -8.36 3.31 17.59
CA PRO A 251 -7.76 2.57 18.70
C PRO A 251 -8.00 1.05 18.63
N PHE A 252 -9.03 0.60 17.92
CA PHE A 252 -9.41 -0.81 17.80
C PHE A 252 -9.01 -1.44 16.47
N ALA A 253 -8.31 -0.70 15.60
CA ALA A 253 -7.77 -1.27 14.38
C ALA A 253 -6.80 -2.42 14.69
N THR A 254 -6.52 -3.30 13.73
CA THR A 254 -5.63 -4.47 13.81
C THR A 254 -4.23 -4.16 13.30
N SER A 255 -4.07 -3.06 12.57
CA SER A 255 -2.82 -2.64 11.94
C SER A 255 -1.72 -2.30 12.94
N GLU A 256 -0.48 -2.47 12.50
CA GLU A 256 0.73 -2.16 13.27
C GLU A 256 1.01 -0.65 13.32
N LYS A 257 0.71 0.03 12.21
CA LYS A 257 0.90 1.46 12.06
C LYS A 257 -0.24 2.07 11.26
N LEU A 258 -0.68 3.24 11.68
CA LEU A 258 -1.65 4.05 10.94
C LEU A 258 -1.28 5.52 11.08
N THR A 259 -1.33 6.19 9.95
CA THR A 259 -1.14 7.63 9.84
C THR A 259 -2.43 8.25 9.32
N VAL A 260 -2.86 9.35 9.94
CA VAL A 260 -3.93 10.20 9.44
C VAL A 260 -3.34 11.58 9.23
N ASP A 261 -3.46 12.12 8.02
CA ASP A 261 -2.80 13.38 7.67
C ASP A 261 -3.73 14.61 7.75
N THR A 262 -5.04 14.43 7.56
CA THR A 262 -6.07 15.47 7.69
C THR A 262 -7.43 14.85 8.02
N GLY A 263 -8.33 15.61 8.65
CA GLY A 263 -9.68 15.15 8.98
C GLY A 263 -10.28 15.87 10.19
N HIS A 264 -11.43 15.38 10.64
CA HIS A 264 -12.23 15.97 11.71
C HIS A 264 -12.55 14.93 12.80
N SER A 265 -12.32 15.26 14.07
CA SER A 265 -12.66 14.36 15.19
C SER A 265 -12.68 15.05 16.55
N SER A 266 -13.53 14.58 17.48
CA SER A 266 -13.39 14.98 18.88
C SER A 266 -12.15 14.36 19.51
N LEU A 267 -11.19 15.20 19.91
CA LEU A 267 -9.98 14.81 20.62
C LEU A 267 -10.31 14.04 21.91
N ILE A 268 -11.34 14.47 22.65
CA ILE A 268 -11.72 13.84 23.91
C ILE A 268 -12.27 12.43 23.68
N ASP A 269 -13.10 12.23 22.67
CA ASP A 269 -13.60 10.90 22.33
C ASP A 269 -12.49 9.97 21.84
N LEU A 270 -11.53 10.49 21.07
CA LEU A 270 -10.33 9.74 20.67
C LEU A 270 -9.53 9.28 21.88
N ILE A 271 -9.20 10.19 22.81
CA ILE A 271 -8.45 9.86 24.03
C ILE A 271 -9.20 8.83 24.85
N LYS A 272 -10.51 9.05 25.08
CA LYS A 272 -11.37 8.12 25.81
C LYS A 272 -11.36 6.72 25.20
N ASN A 273 -11.36 6.59 23.87
CA ASN A 273 -11.30 5.30 23.21
C ASN A 273 -9.91 4.66 23.26
N PHE A 274 -8.83 5.43 23.15
CA PHE A 274 -7.48 4.92 23.39
C PHE A 274 -7.29 4.40 24.81
N MET A 275 -7.89 5.05 25.81
CA MET A 275 -7.83 4.58 27.20
C MET A 275 -8.64 3.30 27.44
N LYS A 276 -9.62 2.99 26.58
CA LYS A 276 -10.42 1.74 26.64
C LYS A 276 -9.84 0.61 25.80
N ALA A 277 -9.05 0.94 24.79
CA ALA A 277 -8.55 -0.02 23.84
C ALA A 277 -7.46 -0.92 24.47
N PRO A 278 -7.34 -2.18 24.02
CA PRO A 278 -6.35 -3.11 24.56
C PRO A 278 -4.93 -2.62 24.28
N VAL A 279 -4.09 -2.65 25.31
CA VAL A 279 -2.73 -2.10 25.35
C VAL A 279 -1.92 -2.34 24.07
N HIS A 280 -1.43 -1.26 23.45
CA HIS A 280 -0.93 -1.26 22.06
C HIS A 280 0.60 -1.29 21.96
N LYS A 281 1.15 -2.30 21.26
CA LYS A 281 2.53 -2.27 20.70
C LYS A 281 2.59 -1.57 19.33
N ARG A 282 1.80 -0.51 19.12
CA ARG A 282 1.47 -0.01 17.78
C ARG A 282 1.68 1.48 17.68
N LYS A 283 1.93 1.96 16.47
CA LYS A 283 2.27 3.35 16.21
C LYS A 283 1.14 4.06 15.49
N TRP A 284 0.45 4.94 16.21
CA TRP A 284 -0.60 5.79 15.66
C TRP A 284 -0.07 7.21 15.49
N THR A 285 -0.34 7.85 14.37
CA THR A 285 0.07 9.23 14.11
C THR A 285 -1.06 9.97 13.39
N LEU A 286 -1.79 10.78 14.13
CA LEU A 286 -2.87 11.63 13.62
C LEU A 286 -2.34 13.06 13.57
N LYS A 287 -2.39 13.69 12.41
CA LYS A 287 -1.85 15.03 12.17
C LYS A 287 -2.93 15.93 11.58
N GLY A 288 -2.86 17.21 11.91
CA GLY A 288 -3.73 18.24 11.35
C GLY A 288 -5.21 17.88 11.42
N LEU A 289 -5.64 17.30 12.56
CA LEU A 289 -7.05 17.01 12.78
C LEU A 289 -7.74 18.20 13.42
N ASP A 290 -8.88 18.58 12.88
CA ASP A 290 -9.76 19.58 13.48
C ASP A 290 -10.58 18.97 14.62
N ASN A 291 -10.65 19.67 15.75
CA ASN A 291 -11.40 19.22 16.92
C ASN A 291 -12.90 19.56 16.84
N ASP A 292 -13.74 18.54 16.61
CA ASP A 292 -15.20 18.67 16.50
C ASP A 292 -15.93 18.66 17.85
N ASN A 293 -15.47 19.46 18.83
CA ASN A 293 -16.32 19.69 19.99
C ASN A 293 -17.45 20.66 19.61
N TYR A 294 -18.68 20.40 20.10
CA TYR A 294 -19.85 21.22 19.83
C TYR A 294 -19.57 22.70 20.18
N GLY A 295 -19.37 23.51 19.14
CA GLY A 295 -18.93 24.90 19.24
C GLY A 295 -17.41 25.00 19.11
N SER A 296 -16.95 25.94 18.28
CA SER A 296 -15.56 26.20 17.85
C SER A 296 -14.58 26.55 18.98
N GLN A 297 -14.66 25.87 20.12
CA GLN A 297 -13.86 26.11 21.30
C GLN A 297 -12.54 25.34 21.18
N PRO A 298 -11.41 26.03 21.41
CA PRO A 298 -10.11 25.37 21.49
C PRO A 298 -10.10 24.32 22.60
N TRP A 299 -9.47 23.18 22.33
CA TRP A 299 -9.26 22.15 23.34
C TRP A 299 -8.10 22.51 24.27
N SER A 300 -8.08 22.01 25.50
CA SER A 300 -6.98 22.25 26.45
C SER A 300 -6.29 20.95 26.88
N PHE A 301 -4.99 21.04 27.23
CA PHE A 301 -4.26 19.90 27.81
C PHE A 301 -4.87 19.43 29.13
N LYS A 302 -5.56 20.32 29.86
CA LYS A 302 -6.20 20.00 31.13
C LYS A 302 -7.39 19.06 30.93
N GLU A 303 -8.22 19.32 29.91
CA GLU A 303 -9.37 18.45 29.58
C GLU A 303 -8.90 17.04 29.19
N VAL A 304 -7.83 16.93 28.41
CA VAL A 304 -7.22 15.64 28.04
C VAL A 304 -6.68 14.92 29.27
N GLU A 305 -5.98 15.63 30.14
CA GLU A 305 -5.42 15.07 31.38
C GLU A 305 -6.51 14.61 32.36
N ASP A 306 -7.62 15.34 32.43
CA ASP A 306 -8.80 14.96 33.21
C ASP A 306 -9.45 13.69 32.64
N GLU A 307 -9.53 13.53 31.31
CA GLU A 307 -10.05 12.31 30.68
C GLU A 307 -9.15 11.10 30.92
N ILE A 308 -7.82 11.26 30.82
CA ILE A 308 -6.87 10.21 31.21
C ILE A 308 -7.07 9.83 32.68
N ARG A 309 -7.25 10.81 33.58
CA ARG A 309 -7.48 10.56 35.01
C ARG A 309 -8.77 9.77 35.26
N LYS A 310 -9.86 10.09 34.56
CA LYS A 310 -11.14 9.38 34.67
C LYS A 310 -11.05 7.90 34.29
N SER A 311 -10.12 7.54 33.40
CA SER A 311 -9.90 6.13 33.02
C SER A 311 -9.38 5.26 34.18
N GLY A 312 -8.86 5.86 35.24
CA GLY A 312 -8.21 5.16 36.35
C GLY A 312 -6.81 4.65 36.04
N ALA A 313 -6.28 4.91 34.83
CA ALA A 313 -4.91 4.56 34.48
C ALA A 313 -3.90 5.40 35.29
N ARG A 314 -2.82 4.76 35.74
CA ARG A 314 -1.66 5.48 36.28
C ARG A 314 -0.94 6.15 35.11
N TYR A 315 -0.66 7.45 35.22
CA TYR A 315 0.11 8.19 34.22
C TYR A 315 1.08 9.18 34.85
N GLU A 316 2.06 9.62 34.06
CA GLU A 316 2.94 10.74 34.38
C GLU A 316 3.07 11.68 33.16
N CYS A 317 3.23 12.97 33.40
CA CYS A 317 3.61 13.92 32.36
C CYS A 317 5.14 13.95 32.24
N VAL A 318 5.67 13.43 31.13
CA VAL A 318 7.12 13.21 30.96
C VAL A 318 7.81 14.40 30.30
N GLU A 319 7.11 15.07 29.38
CA GLU A 319 7.70 16.15 28.60
C GLU A 319 6.64 17.19 28.26
N THR A 320 6.96 18.46 28.49
CA THR A 320 6.23 19.60 27.94
C THR A 320 7.23 20.42 27.14
N THR A 321 7.02 20.48 25.83
CA THR A 321 7.92 21.19 24.92
C THR A 321 7.29 22.49 24.46
N TYR A 322 8.05 23.57 24.62
CA TYR A 322 7.78 24.89 24.08
C TYR A 322 8.95 25.27 23.16
N ARG A 323 8.78 25.16 21.84
CA ARG A 323 9.89 25.44 20.90
C ARG A 323 9.49 26.39 19.78
N PRO A 324 10.29 27.44 19.52
CA PRO A 324 10.25 28.16 18.26
C PRO A 324 10.63 27.20 17.12
N VAL A 325 9.85 27.20 16.05
CA VAL A 325 10.11 26.38 14.86
C VAL A 325 10.45 27.32 13.70
N THR A 326 11.69 27.24 13.23
CA THR A 326 12.17 27.95 12.05
C THR A 326 11.95 27.09 10.80
N ARG A 327 11.16 27.59 9.83
CA ARG A 327 11.06 26.96 8.50
C ARG A 327 12.39 27.12 7.75
N SER A 328 12.80 26.08 7.02
CA SER A 328 13.98 26.06 6.14
C SER A 328 13.84 26.95 4.88
N SER A 329 12.78 27.76 4.77
CA SER A 329 12.49 28.63 3.63
C SER A 329 11.98 30.01 4.08
N GLY A 330 12.83 30.78 4.79
CA GLY A 330 12.80 32.25 4.84
C GLY A 330 11.50 32.97 5.27
N SER A 331 10.48 32.28 5.78
CA SER A 331 9.18 32.90 6.12
C SER A 331 8.61 32.33 7.42
N SER A 332 8.40 33.24 8.38
CA SER A 332 7.84 33.12 9.73
C SER A 332 8.37 32.01 10.66
N SER A 333 8.92 32.42 11.81
CA SER A 333 9.09 31.56 12.99
C SER A 333 7.72 31.23 13.57
N GLY A 334 7.38 29.95 13.71
CA GLY A 334 6.18 29.49 14.42
C GLY A 334 6.50 29.04 15.84
N ILE A 335 5.47 28.74 16.62
CA ILE A 335 5.60 28.12 17.95
C ILE A 335 4.97 26.73 17.89
N ALA A 336 5.66 25.73 18.43
CA ALA A 336 5.11 24.40 18.65
C ALA A 336 4.97 24.14 20.15
N LEU A 337 3.73 23.86 20.57
CA LEU A 337 3.40 23.43 21.92
C LEU A 337 3.05 21.95 21.90
N SER A 338 3.73 21.15 22.72
CA SER A 338 3.43 19.72 22.85
C SER A 338 3.58 19.22 24.28
N LYS A 339 2.77 18.23 24.64
CA LYS A 339 2.81 17.55 25.94
C LYS A 339 2.75 16.04 25.72
N THR A 340 3.60 15.31 26.44
CA THR A 340 3.68 13.85 26.37
C THR A 340 3.27 13.25 27.72
N PHE A 341 2.23 12.44 27.69
CA PHE A 341 1.75 11.65 28.82
C PHE A 341 2.21 10.21 28.66
N ARG A 342 2.88 9.66 29.67
CA ARG A 342 3.23 8.24 29.72
C ARG A 342 2.19 7.51 30.54
N ILE A 343 1.61 6.47 29.95
CA ILE A 343 0.55 5.66 30.53
C ILE A 343 1.14 4.32 30.97
N PHE A 344 0.89 3.94 32.21
CA PHE A 344 1.30 2.67 32.78
C PHE A 344 0.10 1.72 32.81
N SER A 345 0.15 0.69 31.96
CA SER A 345 -0.79 -0.42 31.99
C SER A 345 -0.09 -1.68 32.55
N PRO A 346 -0.84 -2.69 33.03
CA PRO A 346 -0.26 -3.90 33.61
C PRO A 346 0.70 -4.64 32.65
N GLU A 347 0.45 -4.56 31.35
CA GLU A 347 1.18 -5.33 30.33
C GLU A 347 2.23 -4.51 29.57
N LEU A 348 2.07 -3.19 29.48
CA LEU A 348 2.95 -2.30 28.72
C LEU A 348 2.93 -0.87 29.24
N THR A 349 4.03 -0.15 29.04
CA THR A 349 4.06 1.31 29.16
C THR A 349 4.08 1.91 27.77
N TRP A 350 3.25 2.92 27.53
CA TRP A 350 3.08 3.58 26.22
C TRP A 350 2.89 5.09 26.40
N ASN A 351 3.03 5.86 25.33
CA ASN A 351 2.98 7.32 25.38
C ASN A 351 1.87 7.89 24.51
N ILE A 352 1.21 8.93 25.01
CA ILE A 352 0.33 9.84 24.28
C ILE A 352 1.09 11.15 24.13
N LYS A 353 1.54 11.47 22.91
CA LYS A 353 2.08 12.79 22.60
C LYS A 353 1.03 13.60 21.87
N LEU A 354 0.64 14.72 22.47
CA LEU A 354 -0.31 15.65 21.92
C LEU A 354 0.40 16.96 21.61
N SER A 355 0.10 17.56 20.47
CA SER A 355 0.67 18.85 20.10
C SER A 355 -0.31 19.68 19.29
N ARG A 356 -0.20 21.00 19.42
CA ARG A 356 -0.86 21.91 18.50
C ARG A 356 0.01 22.06 17.25
N PRO A 357 -0.58 22.07 16.03
CA PRO A 357 0.16 22.35 14.82
C PRO A 357 0.76 23.77 14.85
N HIS A 358 1.69 24.03 13.95
CA HIS A 358 2.49 25.26 13.98
C HIS A 358 1.63 26.51 13.77
N VAL A 359 1.64 27.40 14.75
CA VAL A 359 0.95 28.69 14.70
C VAL A 359 1.94 29.85 14.82
N ARG A 360 1.53 31.06 14.41
CA ARG A 360 2.43 32.21 14.25
C ARG A 360 2.73 32.88 15.58
N THR A 361 1.76 32.97 16.47
CA THR A 361 1.89 33.62 17.78
C THR A 361 1.48 32.70 18.93
N LEU A 362 1.77 33.10 20.18
CA LEU A 362 1.31 32.45 21.41
C LEU A 362 -0.21 32.43 21.53
N ASP A 363 -0.85 33.55 21.20
CA ASP A 363 -2.29 33.72 21.30
C ASP A 363 -3.00 32.82 20.27
N ASP A 364 -2.45 32.70 19.06
CA ASP A 364 -2.92 31.76 18.04
C ASP A 364 -2.81 30.29 18.52
N VAL A 365 -1.88 29.97 19.43
CA VAL A 365 -1.79 28.62 20.00
C VAL A 365 -3.03 28.36 20.82
N GLU A 366 -3.45 29.31 21.66
CA GLU A 366 -4.59 29.17 22.56
C GLU A 366 -5.93 29.08 21.82
N GLU A 367 -6.02 29.69 20.65
CA GLU A 367 -7.19 29.67 19.77
C GLU A 367 -7.21 28.48 18.77
N CYS A 368 -6.12 27.69 18.72
CA CYS A 368 -5.99 26.59 17.77
C CYS A 368 -6.95 25.43 18.09
N THR A 369 -7.86 25.16 17.16
CA THR A 369 -8.79 24.03 17.19
C THR A 369 -8.15 22.73 16.72
N GLU A 370 -7.11 22.80 15.89
CA GLU A 370 -6.42 21.63 15.37
C GLU A 370 -5.53 20.93 16.43
N PHE A 371 -5.27 19.63 16.22
CA PHE A 371 -4.33 18.86 17.03
C PHE A 371 -3.57 17.82 16.20
N ASN A 372 -2.37 17.48 16.68
CA ASN A 372 -1.67 16.26 16.30
C ASN A 372 -1.58 15.33 17.52
N LEU A 373 -1.92 14.06 17.31
CA LEU A 373 -1.88 13.00 18.32
C LEU A 373 -0.96 11.88 17.85
N SER A 374 0.00 11.47 18.67
CA SER A 374 0.88 10.33 18.41
C SER A 374 0.86 9.37 19.58
N ILE A 375 0.70 8.07 19.28
CA ILE A 375 0.72 6.98 20.25
C ILE A 375 1.88 6.05 19.90
N PHE A 376 2.77 5.76 20.87
CA PHE A 376 3.98 4.95 20.65
C PHE A 376 4.58 4.34 21.93
#